data_AF-A0A562K7I3-F1
#
_entry.id   AF-A0A562K7I3-F1
#
_cell.length_a   1.000
_cell.length_b   1.000
_cell.length_c   1.000
_cell.angle_alpha   90.00
_cell.angle_beta   90.00
_cell.angle_gamma   90.00
#
_symmetry.space_group_name_H-M   'P 1'
#
loop_
_entity.id
_entity.type
_entity.pdbx_description
1 polymer ?
#
loop_
_entity_poly.entity_id
_entity_poly.type
_entity_poly.pdbx_seq_one_letter_code
_entity_poly.pdbx_strand_id
1 'polypeptide(L)' 'MNHTRETKADCISNYFLKTLKDDDILKLYKTALHYSQNQIKVLRDLFQKEFPVPQGFTGKDFNLKAQPLFHRSLQFVLFI' A
#
# COMPACT_ATOMS: atom_id res chain seq x y z
N MET A 1 -15.06 -3.79 2.28
CA MET A 1 -13.84 -4.57 1.93
C MET A 1 -12.88 -3.84 0.97
N ASN A 2 -13.34 -3.06 -0.01
CA ASN A 2 -12.41 -2.48 -1.02
C ASN A 2 -11.51 -1.35 -0.47
N HIS A 3 -11.98 -0.46 0.40
CA HIS A 3 -11.16 0.64 0.94
C HIS A 3 -9.94 0.16 1.74
N THR A 4 -10.13 -0.82 2.63
CA THR A 4 -9.07 -1.41 3.43
C THR A 4 -8.01 -2.13 2.56
N ARG A 5 -8.44 -2.74 1.45
CA ARG A 5 -7.51 -3.35 0.49
C ARG A 5 -6.65 -2.32 -0.22
N GLU A 6 -7.25 -1.22 -0.69
CA GLU A 6 -6.50 -0.18 -1.39
C GLU A 6 -5.54 0.57 -0.47
N THR A 7 -5.96 0.89 0.76
CA THR A 7 -5.06 1.50 1.75
C THR A 7 -3.89 0.60 2.13
N LYS A 8 -4.10 -0.73 2.15
CA LYS A 8 -3.00 -1.70 2.31
C LYS A 8 -2.05 -1.70 1.12
N ALA A 9 -2.59 -1.69 -0.11
CA ALA A 9 -1.80 -1.66 -1.34
C ALA A 9 -0.96 -0.37 -1.45
N ASP A 10 -1.52 0.79 -1.09
CA ASP A 10 -0.81 2.07 -1.03
C ASP A 10 0.39 2.00 -0.05
N CYS A 11 0.17 1.47 1.16
CA CYS A 11 1.24 1.36 2.15
C CYS A 11 2.36 0.40 1.71
N ILE A 12 2.00 -0.77 1.19
CA ILE A 12 2.95 -1.75 0.64
C ILE A 12 3.76 -1.14 -0.50
N SER A 13 3.09 -0.47 -1.44
CA SER A 13 3.75 0.13 -2.61
C SER A 13 4.73 1.22 -2.17
N ASN A 14 4.33 2.08 -1.24
CA ASN A 14 5.22 3.09 -0.65
C ASN A 14 6.44 2.49 0.05
N TYR A 15 6.29 1.34 0.71
CA TYR A 15 7.42 0.62 1.31
C TYR A 15 8.40 0.13 0.25
N PHE A 16 7.90 -0.58 -0.76
CA PHE A 16 8.74 -1.13 -1.82
C PHE A 16 9.46 -0.07 -2.63
N LEU A 17 8.83 1.08 -2.86
CA LEU A 17 9.49 2.22 -3.50
C LEU A 17 10.71 2.74 -2.72
N LYS A 18 10.80 2.48 -1.41
CA LYS A 18 11.92 2.88 -0.56
C LYS A 18 12.98 1.79 -0.41
N THR A 19 12.62 0.52 -0.59
CA THR A 19 13.54 -0.61 -0.32
C THR A 19 14.08 -1.26 -1.59
N LEU A 20 13.32 -1.24 -2.69
CA LEU A 20 13.73 -1.85 -3.95
C LEU A 20 14.73 -0.95 -4.69
N LYS A 21 15.66 -1.60 -5.39
CA LYS A 21 16.69 -0.95 -6.23
C LYS A 21 16.51 -1.20 -7.72
N ASP A 22 15.60 -2.11 -8.09
CA ASP A 22 15.33 -2.47 -9.48
C ASP A 22 14.38 -1.45 -10.12
N ASP A 23 14.87 -0.74 -11.13
CA ASP A 23 14.15 0.37 -11.75
C ASP A 23 12.84 -0.04 -12.44
N ASP A 24 12.77 -1.24 -13.01
CA ASP A 24 11.57 -1.71 -13.70
C ASP A 24 10.49 -2.12 -12.71
N ILE A 25 10.90 -2.77 -11.62
CA ILE A 25 9.99 -3.06 -10.51
C ILE A 25 9.52 -1.75 -9.83
N LEU A 26 10.39 -0.76 -9.68
CA LEU A 26 10.02 0.56 -9.15
C LEU A 26 8.97 1.27 -10.02
N LYS A 27 9.10 1.23 -11.36
CA LYS A 27 8.07 1.79 -12.27
C LYS A 27 6.72 1.10 -12.10
N LEU A 28 6.72 -0.22 -11.95
CA LEU A 28 5.49 -0.98 -11.68
C LEU A 28 4.83 -0.51 -10.38
N TYR A 29 5.58 -0.41 -9.29
CA TYR A 29 5.03 0.07 -8.00
C TYR A 29 4.59 1.52 -8.03
N LYS A 30 5.25 2.42 -8.77
CA LYS A 30 4.78 3.80 -8.97
C LYS A 30 3.41 3.81 -9.67
N THR A 31 3.25 2.97 -10.67
CA THR A 31 2.00 2.85 -11.43
C THR A 31 0.88 2.28 -10.55
N ALA A 32 1.16 1.20 -9.83
CA ALA A 32 0.21 0.60 -8.88
C ALA A 32 -0.20 1.60 -7.78
N LEU A 33 0.77 2.33 -7.22
CA LEU A 33 0.52 3.35 -6.20
C LEU A 33 -0.42 4.45 -6.71
N HIS A 34 -0.20 4.93 -7.93
CA HIS A 34 -1.08 5.93 -8.54
C HIS A 34 -2.54 5.42 -8.65
N TYR A 35 -2.73 4.18 -9.11
CA TYR A 35 -4.08 3.59 -9.20
C TYR A 35 -4.73 3.43 -7.84
N SER A 36 -4.02 2.87 -6.84
CA SER A 36 -4.58 2.69 -5.50
C SER A 36 -4.94 4.03 -4.85
N GLN A 37 -4.13 5.08 -5.01
CA GLN A 37 -4.45 6.42 -4.49
C GLN A 37 -5.72 7.01 -5.12
N ASN A 38 -5.87 6.87 -6.43
CA ASN A 38 -7.09 7.29 -7.13
C ASN A 38 -8.32 6.51 -6.63
N GLN A 39 -8.19 5.19 -6.46
CA GLN A 39 -9.28 4.35 -5.95
C GLN A 39 -9.64 4.69 -4.49
N ILE A 40 -8.64 4.93 -3.63
CA ILE A 40 -8.86 5.41 -2.26
C ILE A 40 -9.66 6.71 -2.27
N LYS A 41 -9.29 7.66 -3.13
CA LYS A 41 -10.01 8.93 -3.24
C LYS A 41 -11.48 8.72 -3.63
N VAL A 42 -11.74 7.96 -4.69
CA VAL A 42 -13.11 7.65 -5.15
C VAL A 42 -13.92 6.96 -4.04
N LEU A 43 -13.32 5.99 -3.35
CA LEU A 43 -14.00 5.29 -2.26
C LEU A 43 -14.28 6.22 -1.07
N ARG A 44 -13.34 7.11 -0.72
CA ARG A 44 -13.55 8.11 0.35
C ARG A 44 -14.67 9.07 0.02
N ASP A 45 -14.69 9.58 -1.21
CA ASP A 45 -15.74 10.49 -1.68
C ASP A 45 -17.12 9.80 -1.69
N LEU A 46 -17.17 8.49 -1.99
CA LEU A 46 -18.39 7.69 -1.89
C LEU A 46 -18.84 7.52 -0.43
N PHE A 47 -17.92 7.14 0.47
CA PHE A 47 -18.27 6.98 1.88
C PHE A 47 -18.75 8.30 2.48
N GLN A 48 -18.03 9.40 2.29
CA GLN A 48 -18.39 10.71 2.84
C GLN A 48 -19.82 11.19 2.55
N LYS A 49 -20.46 10.69 1.49
CA LYS A 49 -21.85 11.04 1.16
C LYS A 49 -22.88 10.37 2.07
N GLU A 50 -22.60 9.15 2.56
CA GLU A 50 -23.62 8.32 3.22
C GLU A 50 -23.15 7.64 4.52
N PHE A 51 -21.84 7.49 4.72
CA PHE A 51 -21.24 6.72 5.81
C PHE A 51 -19.91 7.30 6.30
N PRO A 52 -19.51 7.06 7.56
CA PRO A 52 -18.15 7.38 7.98
C PRO A 52 -17.12 6.59 7.15
N VAL A 53 -16.03 7.26 6.77
CA VAL A 53 -14.92 6.61 6.06
C VAL A 53 -14.30 5.54 6.98
N PRO A 54 -14.20 4.27 6.54
CA PRO A 54 -13.65 3.21 7.37
C PRO A 54 -12.15 3.42 7.62
N GLN A 55 -11.68 2.99 8.79
CA GLN A 55 -10.25 2.99 9.12
C GLN A 55 -9.49 2.10 8.13
N GLY A 56 -8.51 2.70 7.43
CA GLY A 56 -7.62 2.03 6.50
C GLY A 56 -6.29 1.62 7.14
N PHE A 57 -5.49 0.88 6.39
CA PHE A 57 -4.09 0.61 6.73
C PHE A 57 -3.27 1.90 6.69
N THR A 58 -2.32 1.99 7.59
CA THR A 58 -1.38 3.09 7.76
C THR A 58 0.03 2.51 7.87
N GLY A 59 1.05 3.36 7.80
CA GLY A 59 2.44 2.92 8.01
C GLY A 59 2.70 2.31 9.40
N LYS A 60 1.80 2.46 10.38
CA LYS A 60 1.91 1.87 11.71
C LYS A 60 1.58 0.37 11.72
N ASP A 61 0.81 -0.10 10.75
CA ASP A 61 0.38 -1.50 10.61
C ASP A 61 1.49 -2.39 9.99
N PHE A 62 2.70 -1.83 9.81
CA PHE A 62 3.82 -2.45 9.14
C PHE A 62 5.05 -2.46 10.03
N ASN A 63 5.67 -3.63 10.21
CA ASN A 63 6.98 -3.70 10.84
C ASN A 63 8.09 -3.41 9.82
N LEU A 64 8.40 -2.13 9.64
CA LEU A 64 9.46 -1.67 8.72
C LEU A 64 10.87 -2.13 9.12
N LYS A 65 11.04 -2.57 10.39
CA LYS A 65 12.31 -3.09 10.93
C LYS A 65 12.43 -4.60 10.79
N ALA A 66 11.37 -5.29 10.33
CA ALA A 66 11.43 -6.73 10.11
C ALA A 66 12.40 -7.04 8.96
N GLN A 67 13.22 -8.08 9.17
CA GLN A 67 14.11 -8.57 8.12
C GLN A 67 13.26 -9.11 6.96
N PRO A 68 13.65 -8.86 5.69
CA PRO A 68 13.01 -9.46 4.53
C PRO A 68 12.94 -10.99 4.68
N LEU A 69 11.76 -11.58 4.48
CA LEU A 69 11.61 -13.04 4.53
C LEU A 69 12.32 -13.77 3.37
N PHE A 70 12.57 -13.09 2.24
CA PHE A 70 13.34 -13.63 1.11
C PHE A 70 14.31 -12.59 0.54
N HIS A 71 15.45 -13.07 0.05
CA HIS A 71 16.60 -12.26 -0.40
C HIS A 71 16.53 -11.84 -1.89
N ARG A 72 15.52 -12.30 -2.64
CA ARG A 72 15.36 -12.03 -4.09
C ARG A 72 13.95 -11.50 -4.39
N SER A 73 13.91 -10.28 -4.92
CA SER A 73 12.79 -9.54 -5.58
C SER A 73 11.42 -9.43 -4.89
N LEU A 74 11.05 -10.33 -3.99
CA LEU A 74 9.76 -10.38 -3.29
C LEU A 74 9.99 -10.30 -1.78
N GLN A 75 10.17 -9.08 -1.28
CA GLN A 75 10.28 -8.82 0.15
C GLN A 75 8.89 -8.74 0.77
N PHE A 76 8.42 -9.83 1.39
CA PHE A 76 7.18 -9.78 2.16
C PHE A 76 7.37 -8.94 3.43
N VAL A 77 6.49 -7.97 3.66
CA VAL A 77 6.44 -7.20 4.91
C VAL A 77 5.51 -7.91 5.89
N LEU A 78 5.98 -8.10 7.12
CA LEU A 78 5.12 -8.62 8.18
C LEU A 78 4.11 -7.54 8.57
N PHE A 79 2.82 -7.85 8.38
CA PHE A 79 1.71 -7.05 8.90
C PHE A 79 1.46 -7.49 10.35
N ILE A 80 1.26 -6.53 11.26
CA ILE A 80 0.96 -6.79 12.67
C ILE A 80 -0.55 -6.73 12.87
#